data_AF-A0A9Q4D7I1-F1
#
_entry.id   AF-A0A9Q4D7I1-F1
#
_cell.length_a   1.000
_cell.length_b   1.000
_cell.length_c   1.000
_cell.angle_alpha   90.00
_cell.angle_beta   90.00
_cell.angle_gamma   90.00
#
_symmetry.space_group_name_H-M   'P 1'
#
loop_
_entity.id
_entity.type
_entity.pdbx_description
1 polymer ?
#
loop_
_entity_poly.entity_id
_entity_poly.type
_entity_poly.pdbx_seq_one_letter_code
_entity_poly.pdbx_strand_id
1 'polypeptide(L)'
;MLNIKDSNYLKRTLKIFIMTTILLLITIVLAFFFHPTEEFLKQLGSKSPKRVSETHGLTKVWGFIQTNGFYVPVQMLLLALIPIPFLYTINLIVTVIIPGIMFGFLINFDTYKGLTNFIAYIPHYTLEVMSYCVFVSGLYILNKSVTQKVYNLFRKDKKDKYSFKISLLNLAKIYLFISIPLVILAAFAETYIADFLSNLMN
;
A
#
# COMPACT_ATOMS: atom_id res chain seq x y z
N MET A 1 5.53 -21.66 -11.77
CA MET A 1 4.85 -20.36 -11.99
C MET A 1 3.48 -20.43 -11.32
N LEU A 2 3.12 -19.49 -10.43
CA LEU A 2 1.80 -19.47 -9.80
C LEU A 2 0.74 -19.42 -10.93
N ASN A 3 -0.11 -20.45 -11.02
CA ASN A 3 -1.15 -20.53 -12.04
C ASN A 3 -2.29 -19.54 -11.72
N ILE A 4 -2.03 -18.25 -11.93
CA ILE A 4 -3.00 -17.16 -11.77
C ILE A 4 -3.80 -17.06 -13.06
N LYS A 5 -5.10 -17.34 -12.98
CA LYS A 5 -6.01 -17.25 -14.13
C LYS A 5 -6.43 -15.81 -14.43
N ASP A 6 -5.46 -14.93 -14.70
CA ASP A 6 -5.69 -13.56 -15.18
C ASP A 6 -4.44 -13.04 -15.92
N SER A 7 -4.51 -13.00 -17.25
CA SER A 7 -3.41 -12.54 -18.11
C SER A 7 -3.09 -11.05 -17.97
N ASN A 8 -4.03 -10.24 -17.47
CA ASN A 8 -3.84 -8.81 -17.29
C ASN A 8 -3.35 -8.45 -15.88
N TYR A 9 -3.12 -9.43 -15.02
CA TYR A 9 -2.80 -9.22 -13.61
C TYR A 9 -1.57 -8.33 -13.41
N LEU A 10 -0.43 -8.70 -14.01
CA LEU A 10 0.82 -7.94 -13.89
C LEU A 10 0.71 -6.54 -14.51
N LYS A 11 0.10 -6.44 -15.69
CA LYS A 11 -0.14 -5.14 -16.34
C LYS A 11 -0.99 -4.21 -15.47
N ARG A 12 -2.00 -4.75 -14.79
CA ARG A 12 -2.84 -3.99 -13.86
C ARG A 12 -2.06 -3.56 -12.63
N THR A 13 -1.29 -4.47 -12.01
CA THR A 13 -0.39 -4.16 -10.89
C THR A 13 0.54 -3.00 -11.22
N LEU A 14 1.25 -3.06 -12.36
CA LEU A 14 2.18 -2.01 -12.78
C LEU A 14 1.48 -0.68 -13.03
N LYS A 15 0.30 -0.68 -13.66
CA LYS A 15 -0.48 0.54 -13.86
C LYS A 15 -0.89 1.18 -12.53
N ILE A 16 -1.36 0.38 -11.57
CA ILE A 16 -1.71 0.87 -10.24
C ILE A 16 -0.46 1.45 -9.57
N PHE A 17 0.67 0.75 -9.61
CA PHE A 17 1.93 1.22 -9.03
C PHE A 17 2.39 2.57 -9.61
N ILE A 18 2.32 2.74 -10.93
CA ILE A 18 2.65 4.01 -11.61
C ILE A 18 1.70 5.11 -11.15
N MET A 19 0.38 4.86 -11.15
CA MET A 19 -0.61 5.85 -10.70
C MET A 19 -0.40 6.25 -9.24
N THR A 20 -0.14 5.28 -8.36
CA THR A 20 0.10 5.50 -6.94
C THR A 20 1.39 6.29 -6.71
N THR A 21 2.43 6.05 -7.52
CA THR A 21 3.68 6.83 -7.45
C THR A 21 3.48 8.26 -7.95
N ILE A 22 2.72 8.46 -9.02
CA ILE A 22 2.34 9.81 -9.47
C ILE A 22 1.57 10.54 -8.36
N LEU A 23 0.64 9.85 -7.69
CA LEU A 23 -0.12 10.42 -6.58
C LEU A 23 0.78 10.83 -5.41
N LEU A 24 1.76 10.00 -5.04
CA LEU A 24 2.77 10.35 -4.03
C LEU A 24 3.49 11.65 -4.41
N LEU A 25 4.02 11.73 -5.62
CA LEU A 25 4.78 12.89 -6.09
C LEU A 25 3.92 14.16 -6.12
N ILE A 26 2.68 14.07 -6.60
CA ILE A 26 1.73 15.19 -6.56
C ILE A 26 1.51 15.63 -5.11
N THR A 27 1.32 14.68 -4.19
CA THR A 27 1.09 15.00 -2.78
C THR A 27 2.29 15.69 -2.14
N ILE A 28 3.52 15.26 -2.46
CA ILE A 28 4.76 15.92 -2.01
C ILE A 28 4.80 17.37 -2.50
N VAL A 29 4.56 17.59 -3.80
CA VAL A 29 4.57 18.93 -4.39
C VAL A 29 3.52 19.83 -3.74
N LEU A 30 2.29 19.33 -3.56
CA LEU A 30 1.23 20.10 -2.91
C LEU A 30 1.62 20.43 -1.46
N ALA A 31 2.07 19.45 -0.67
CA ALA A 31 2.45 19.69 0.71
C ALA A 31 3.65 20.64 0.85
N PHE A 32 4.59 20.62 -0.10
CA PHE A 32 5.68 21.58 -0.18
C PHE A 32 5.18 23.03 -0.32
N PHE A 33 4.14 23.28 -1.13
CA PHE A 33 3.58 24.62 -1.33
C PHE A 33 2.59 25.06 -0.24
N PHE A 34 1.81 24.13 0.31
CA PHE A 34 0.75 24.43 1.28
C PHE A 34 1.25 24.52 2.73
N HIS A 35 2.51 24.13 2.99
CA HIS A 35 3.16 24.24 4.31
C HIS A 35 2.28 23.72 5.47
N PRO A 36 1.99 22.41 5.53
CA PRO A 36 1.24 21.84 6.63
C PRO A 36 1.91 22.17 7.97
N THR A 37 1.14 22.48 9.00
CA THR A 37 1.69 22.84 10.32
C THR A 37 2.34 21.62 11.00
N GLU A 38 3.33 21.86 11.86
CA GLU A 38 3.93 20.79 12.67
C GLU A 38 2.90 20.04 13.52
N GLU A 39 1.89 20.75 14.03
CA GLU A 39 0.81 20.16 14.81
C GLU A 39 -0.02 19.18 13.97
N PHE A 40 -0.33 19.55 12.72
CA PHE A 40 -1.00 18.66 11.78
C PHE A 40 -0.18 17.39 11.52
N LEU A 41 1.15 17.51 11.38
CA LEU A 41 2.03 16.34 11.24
C LEU A 41 2.09 15.47 12.48
N LYS A 42 2.14 16.06 13.68
CA LYS A 42 2.09 15.32 14.95
C LYS A 42 0.77 14.54 15.07
N GLN A 43 -0.35 15.11 14.62
CA GLN A 43 -1.63 14.41 14.58
C GLN A 43 -1.66 13.27 13.55
N LEU A 44 -0.99 13.42 12.40
CA LEU A 44 -0.84 12.33 11.43
C LEU A 44 0.07 11.20 11.97
N GLY A 45 1.20 11.56 12.60
CA GLY A 45 2.17 10.61 13.14
C GLY A 45 1.68 9.87 14.39
N SER A 46 0.90 10.52 15.26
CA SER A 46 0.34 9.91 16.48
C SER A 46 -0.76 8.86 16.23
N LYS A 47 -1.30 8.80 15.00
CA LYS A 47 -2.17 7.70 14.55
C LYS A 47 -1.40 6.45 14.14
N SER A 48 -0.07 6.54 13.99
CA SER A 48 0.76 5.37 13.83
C SER A 48 0.81 4.57 15.14
N PRO A 49 0.70 3.23 15.12
CA PRO A 49 0.77 2.44 16.34
C PRO A 49 2.08 2.73 17.09
N LYS A 50 1.98 3.14 18.37
CA LYS A 50 3.15 3.45 19.24
C LYS A 50 4.25 2.39 19.22
N ARG A 51 3.89 1.14 18.91
CA ARG A 51 4.82 0.01 18.74
C ARG A 51 5.89 0.22 17.67
N VAL A 52 5.65 1.03 16.62
CA VAL A 52 6.59 1.18 15.50
C VAL A 52 7.51 2.39 15.67
N SER A 53 7.03 3.44 16.34
CA SER A 53 7.80 4.69 16.55
C SER A 53 8.82 4.61 17.69
N GLU A 54 8.66 3.68 18.64
CA GLU A 54 9.47 3.59 19.87
C GLU A 54 10.34 2.31 19.93
N THR A 55 10.38 1.50 18.88
CA THR A 55 11.10 0.22 18.88
C THR A 55 12.19 0.16 17.80
N HIS A 56 13.27 -0.57 18.10
CA HIS A 56 14.42 -0.76 17.20
C HIS A 56 14.58 -2.24 16.81
N GLY A 57 15.32 -2.51 15.73
CA GLY A 57 15.66 -3.87 15.31
C GLY A 57 14.43 -4.76 15.03
N LEU A 58 14.50 -6.04 15.40
CA LEU A 58 13.49 -7.03 15.04
C LEU A 58 12.08 -6.73 15.59
N THR A 59 11.96 -6.01 16.70
CA THR A 59 10.64 -5.58 17.20
C THR A 59 9.97 -4.57 16.27
N LYS A 60 10.76 -3.68 15.65
CA LYS A 60 10.29 -2.73 14.64
C LYS A 60 9.85 -3.47 13.38
N VAL A 61 10.68 -4.40 12.90
CA VAL A 61 10.38 -5.27 11.74
C VAL A 61 9.06 -6.02 11.95
N TRP A 62 8.88 -6.65 13.12
CA TRP A 62 7.66 -7.37 13.43
C TRP A 62 6.43 -6.44 13.48
N GLY A 63 6.57 -5.25 14.05
CA GLY A 63 5.51 -4.23 14.04
C GLY A 63 5.06 -3.83 12.63
N PHE A 64 6.01 -3.66 11.71
CA PHE A 64 5.72 -3.42 10.30
C PHE A 64 5.04 -4.62 9.62
N ILE A 65 5.52 -5.84 9.87
CA ILE A 65 4.89 -7.05 9.32
C ILE A 65 3.44 -7.18 9.82
N GLN A 66 3.17 -6.93 11.11
CA GLN A 66 1.81 -6.97 11.64
C GLN A 66 0.91 -5.93 10.95
N THR A 67 1.36 -4.69 10.91
CA THR A 67 0.59 -3.55 10.37
C THR A 67 0.36 -3.69 8.86
N ASN A 68 1.44 -3.84 8.11
CA ASN A 68 1.41 -3.75 6.66
C ASN A 68 1.21 -5.13 6.01
N GLY A 69 1.53 -6.19 6.73
CA GLY A 69 1.32 -7.56 6.27
C GLY A 69 -0.08 -8.06 6.56
N PHE A 70 -0.70 -7.67 7.68
CA PHE A 70 -1.99 -8.22 8.11
C PHE A 70 -3.09 -7.18 8.26
N TYR A 71 -2.92 -6.18 9.13
CA TYR A 71 -4.00 -5.24 9.43
C TYR A 71 -4.50 -4.50 8.18
N VAL A 72 -3.60 -3.93 7.39
CA VAL A 72 -3.95 -3.19 6.17
C VAL A 72 -4.55 -4.11 5.09
N PRO A 73 -3.95 -5.26 4.73
CA PRO A 73 -4.55 -6.19 3.77
C PRO A 73 -5.92 -6.76 4.19
N VAL A 74 -6.13 -7.02 5.48
CA VAL A 74 -7.44 -7.47 5.98
C VAL A 74 -8.49 -6.37 5.79
N GLN A 75 -8.17 -5.11 6.09
CA GLN A 75 -9.08 -3.99 5.83
C GLN A 75 -9.40 -3.87 4.33
N MET A 76 -8.39 -3.93 3.46
CA MET A 76 -8.58 -3.91 2.01
C MET A 76 -9.49 -5.06 1.54
N LEU A 77 -9.31 -6.27 2.09
CA LEU A 77 -10.15 -7.43 1.77
C LEU A 77 -11.61 -7.20 2.18
N LEU A 78 -11.85 -6.72 3.40
CA LEU A 78 -13.20 -6.43 3.88
C LEU A 78 -13.90 -5.40 2.99
N LEU A 79 -13.21 -4.31 2.62
CA LEU A 79 -13.73 -3.30 1.71
C LEU A 79 -13.99 -3.85 0.30
N ALA A 80 -13.19 -4.81 -0.18
CA ALA A 80 -13.36 -5.40 -1.51
C ALA A 80 -14.59 -6.30 -1.60
N LEU A 81 -15.09 -6.81 -0.47
CA LEU A 81 -16.33 -7.60 -0.40
C LEU A 81 -17.58 -6.71 -0.42
N ILE A 82 -17.45 -5.40 -0.23
CA ILE A 82 -18.54 -4.46 -0.47
C ILE A 82 -18.66 -4.26 -1.98
N PRO A 83 -19.86 -4.38 -2.59
CA PRO A 83 -20.06 -4.28 -4.04
C PRO A 83 -19.95 -2.83 -4.58
N ILE A 84 -19.00 -2.05 -4.05
CA ILE A 84 -18.65 -0.72 -4.50
C ILE A 84 -17.28 -0.83 -5.21
N PRO A 85 -17.22 -0.53 -6.52
CA PRO A 85 -15.97 -0.58 -7.26
C PRO A 85 -14.88 0.27 -6.61
N PHE A 86 -13.67 -0.29 -6.52
CA PHE A 86 -12.46 0.39 -6.02
C PHE A 86 -12.48 0.86 -4.56
N LEU A 87 -13.51 0.57 -3.75
CA LEU A 87 -13.54 0.99 -2.35
C LEU A 87 -12.30 0.54 -1.55
N TYR A 88 -11.80 -0.66 -1.85
CA TYR A 88 -10.60 -1.25 -1.25
C TYR A 88 -9.29 -0.54 -1.59
N THR A 89 -9.27 0.40 -2.54
CA THR A 89 -8.06 1.18 -2.86
C THR A 89 -7.83 2.33 -1.88
N ILE A 90 -8.78 2.66 -1.01
CA ILE A 90 -8.65 3.75 -0.02
C ILE A 90 -7.40 3.54 0.84
N ASN A 91 -7.17 2.32 1.34
CA ASN A 91 -5.99 2.03 2.14
C ASN A 91 -4.69 2.29 1.37
N LEU A 92 -4.61 1.91 0.09
CA LEU A 92 -3.44 2.18 -0.75
C LEU A 92 -3.22 3.67 -0.97
N ILE A 93 -4.30 4.43 -1.15
CA ILE A 93 -4.26 5.89 -1.30
C ILE A 93 -3.73 6.54 -0.01
N VAL A 94 -4.24 6.12 1.15
CA VAL A 94 -3.79 6.64 2.45
C VAL A 94 -2.32 6.32 2.70
N THR A 95 -1.86 5.11 2.36
CA THR A 95 -0.45 4.69 2.47
C THR A 95 0.50 5.61 1.71
N VAL A 96 0.07 6.27 0.63
CA VAL A 96 0.96 7.19 -0.12
C VAL A 96 0.72 8.66 0.17
N ILE A 97 -0.52 9.05 0.51
CA ILE A 97 -0.81 10.45 0.84
C ILE A 97 -0.10 10.86 2.12
N ILE A 98 -0.14 10.03 3.18
CA ILE A 98 0.46 10.39 4.48
C ILE A 98 1.98 10.62 4.34
N PRO A 99 2.78 9.68 3.79
CA PRO A 99 4.20 9.93 3.55
C PRO A 99 4.43 11.09 2.58
N GLY A 100 3.59 11.28 1.56
CA GLY A 100 3.71 12.39 0.63
C GLY A 100 3.62 13.76 1.33
N ILE A 101 2.65 13.91 2.25
CA ILE A 101 2.52 15.10 3.08
C ILE A 101 3.76 15.27 3.97
N MET A 102 4.22 14.20 4.62
CA MET A 102 5.39 14.24 5.51
C MET A 102 6.67 14.66 4.77
N PHE A 103 6.94 14.09 3.59
CA PHE A 103 8.12 14.46 2.81
C PHE A 103 8.03 15.86 2.22
N GLY A 104 6.85 16.29 1.75
CA GLY A 104 6.66 17.67 1.29
C GLY A 104 6.99 18.68 2.40
N PHE A 105 6.58 18.40 3.64
CA PHE A 105 6.98 19.21 4.79
C PHE A 105 8.48 19.13 5.09
N LEU A 106 9.05 17.93 5.20
CA LEU A 106 10.46 17.77 5.57
C LEU A 106 11.40 18.45 4.58
N ILE A 107 11.10 18.35 3.27
CA ILE A 107 11.85 19.03 2.21
C ILE A 107 11.71 20.54 2.31
N ASN A 108 10.53 21.04 2.70
CA ASN A 108 10.33 22.48 2.90
C ASN A 108 11.09 23.01 4.13
N PHE A 109 11.11 22.25 5.23
CA PHE A 109 11.74 22.64 6.48
C PHE A 109 13.28 22.58 6.42
N ASP A 110 13.83 21.48 5.91
CA ASP A 110 15.26 21.29 5.66
C ASP A 110 15.41 20.46 4.38
N THR A 111 15.67 21.13 3.26
CA THR A 111 15.75 20.49 1.94
C THR A 111 16.73 19.33 1.91
N TYR A 112 17.88 19.46 2.59
CA TYR A 112 18.91 18.43 2.59
C TYR A 112 18.45 17.21 3.37
N LYS A 113 18.01 17.38 4.62
CA LYS A 113 17.49 16.27 5.44
C LYS A 113 16.22 15.66 4.86
N GLY A 114 15.35 16.48 4.26
CA GLY A 114 14.14 16.02 3.61
C GLY A 114 14.43 15.13 2.41
N LEU A 115 15.35 15.54 1.53
CA LEU A 115 15.73 14.75 0.35
C LEU A 115 16.51 13.47 0.73
N THR A 116 17.41 13.54 1.70
CA THR A 116 18.16 12.37 2.18
C THR A 116 17.21 11.31 2.77
N ASN A 117 16.28 11.73 3.63
CA ASN A 117 15.25 10.84 4.18
C ASN A 117 14.31 10.28 3.09
N PHE A 118 13.95 11.09 2.09
CA PHE A 118 13.13 10.62 0.98
C PHE A 118 13.85 9.53 0.16
N ILE A 119 15.14 9.72 -0.14
CA ILE A 119 15.96 8.72 -0.84
C ILE A 119 16.09 7.43 -0.01
N ALA A 120 16.33 7.56 1.30
CA ALA A 120 16.42 6.42 2.21
C ALA A 120 15.10 5.62 2.31
N TYR A 121 13.95 6.27 2.09
CA TYR A 121 12.62 5.66 2.10
C TYR A 121 12.26 4.90 0.81
N ILE A 122 12.89 5.22 -0.33
CA ILE A 122 12.57 4.60 -1.65
C ILE A 122 12.58 3.06 -1.62
N PRO A 123 13.57 2.37 -1.01
CA PRO A 123 13.60 0.91 -0.97
C PRO A 123 12.38 0.32 -0.25
N HIS A 124 12.03 0.84 0.93
CA HIS A 124 10.86 0.42 1.68
C HIS A 124 9.56 0.71 0.91
N TYR A 125 9.40 1.94 0.43
CA TYR A 125 8.25 2.37 -0.37
C TYR A 125 7.99 1.43 -1.55
N THR A 126 9.05 1.16 -2.32
CA THR A 126 8.93 0.38 -3.55
C THR A 126 8.41 -1.03 -3.24
N LEU A 127 8.95 -1.68 -2.21
CA LEU A 127 8.57 -3.03 -1.83
C LEU A 127 7.15 -3.09 -1.25
N GLU A 128 6.83 -2.18 -0.33
CA GLU A 128 5.51 -2.13 0.32
C GLU A 128 4.40 -1.78 -0.68
N VAL A 129 4.56 -0.68 -1.42
CA VAL A 129 3.53 -0.22 -2.35
C VAL A 129 3.36 -1.20 -3.50
N MET A 130 4.43 -1.85 -3.97
CA MET A 130 4.31 -2.95 -4.93
C MET A 130 3.50 -4.12 -4.35
N SER A 131 3.75 -4.49 -3.09
CA SER A 131 2.97 -5.54 -2.41
C SER A 131 1.47 -5.24 -2.39
N TYR A 132 1.11 -3.99 -2.05
CA TYR A 132 -0.28 -3.56 -2.06
C TYR A 132 -0.85 -3.47 -3.47
N CYS A 133 -0.10 -3.01 -4.46
CA CYS A 133 -0.54 -2.98 -5.85
C CYS A 133 -0.85 -4.38 -6.40
N VAL A 134 0.01 -5.35 -6.06
CA VAL A 134 -0.19 -6.79 -6.29
C VAL A 134 -1.50 -7.25 -5.64
N PHE A 135 -1.71 -6.93 -4.36
CA PHE A 135 -2.90 -7.34 -3.63
C PHE A 135 -4.19 -6.70 -4.18
N VAL A 136 -4.19 -5.38 -4.40
CA VAL A 136 -5.26 -4.59 -5.02
C VAL A 136 -5.62 -5.10 -6.41
N SER A 137 -4.63 -5.52 -7.20
CA SER A 137 -4.87 -6.14 -8.49
C SER A 137 -5.66 -7.45 -8.35
N GLY A 138 -5.42 -8.25 -7.32
CA GLY A 138 -6.21 -9.45 -7.01
C GLY A 138 -7.61 -9.11 -6.52
N LEU A 139 -7.71 -8.14 -5.61
CA LEU A 139 -8.97 -7.64 -5.06
C LEU A 139 -9.90 -7.10 -6.14
N TYR A 140 -9.37 -6.52 -7.22
CA TYR A 140 -10.16 -6.07 -8.36
C TYR A 140 -11.01 -7.18 -8.99
N ILE A 141 -10.43 -8.37 -9.17
CA ILE A 141 -11.15 -9.51 -9.73
C ILE A 141 -12.12 -10.09 -8.70
N LEU A 142 -11.75 -10.11 -7.41
CA LEU A 142 -12.64 -10.52 -6.32
C LEU A 142 -13.86 -9.60 -6.23
N ASN A 143 -13.66 -8.29 -6.17
CA ASN A 143 -14.73 -7.30 -6.12
C ASN A 143 -15.65 -7.42 -7.34
N LYS A 144 -15.11 -7.56 -8.55
CA LYS A 144 -15.94 -7.85 -9.75
C LYS A 144 -16.81 -9.09 -9.60
N SER A 145 -16.29 -10.16 -9.01
CA SER A 145 -17.06 -11.38 -8.77
C SER A 145 -18.18 -11.19 -7.73
N VAL A 146 -17.94 -10.38 -6.70
CA VAL A 146 -18.94 -10.03 -5.69
C VAL A 146 -20.02 -9.13 -6.29
N THR A 147 -19.60 -8.05 -6.93
CA THR A 147 -20.46 -7.08 -7.59
C THR A 147 -21.35 -7.76 -8.64
N GLN A 148 -20.80 -8.67 -9.46
CA GLN A 148 -21.59 -9.47 -10.40
C GLN A 148 -22.64 -10.33 -9.70
N LYS A 149 -22.28 -11.02 -8.62
CA LYS A 149 -23.24 -11.83 -7.84
C LYS A 149 -24.39 -10.99 -7.29
N VAL A 150 -24.08 -9.82 -6.72
CA VAL A 150 -25.08 -8.90 -6.18
C VAL A 150 -26.01 -8.39 -7.29
N TYR A 151 -25.46 -7.90 -8.41
CA TYR A 151 -26.30 -7.46 -9.54
C TYR A 151 -27.11 -8.59 -10.17
N ASN A 152 -26.56 -9.81 -10.20
CA ASN A 152 -27.29 -10.98 -10.67
C ASN A 152 -28.51 -11.29 -9.81
N LEU A 153 -28.60 -10.88 -8.54
CA LEU A 153 -29.84 -11.05 -7.76
C LEU A 153 -31.01 -10.26 -8.36
N PHE A 154 -30.73 -9.08 -8.94
CA PHE A 154 -31.75 -8.17 -9.47
C PHE A 154 -31.99 -8.31 -10.98
N ARG A 155 -31.06 -8.95 -11.72
CA ARG A 155 -31.13 -9.07 -13.18
C ARG A 155 -31.93 -10.31 -13.63
N LYS A 156 -32.71 -10.18 -14.70
CA LYS A 156 -33.42 -11.30 -15.36
C LYS A 156 -32.42 -12.27 -16.03
N ASP A 157 -31.55 -11.77 -16.90
CA ASP A 157 -30.49 -12.57 -17.54
C ASP A 157 -29.21 -12.58 -16.69
N LYS A 158 -28.89 -13.70 -16.06
CA LYS A 158 -27.69 -13.81 -15.22
C LYS A 158 -26.42 -13.77 -16.08
N LYS A 159 -25.40 -13.04 -15.63
CA LYS A 159 -24.08 -13.02 -16.26
C LYS A 159 -23.09 -13.74 -15.36
N ASP A 160 -22.42 -14.78 -15.85
CA ASP A 160 -21.43 -15.55 -15.09
C ASP A 160 -20.02 -15.45 -15.67
N LYS A 161 -19.47 -14.23 -15.67
CA LYS A 161 -18.12 -13.96 -16.21
C LYS A 161 -17.01 -14.22 -15.18
N TYR A 162 -17.24 -13.88 -13.92
CA TYR A 162 -16.26 -14.02 -12.85
C TYR A 162 -16.73 -15.01 -11.77
N SER A 163 -15.85 -15.95 -11.40
CA SER A 163 -16.12 -16.94 -10.35
C SER A 163 -15.50 -16.52 -9.02
N PHE A 164 -16.33 -16.26 -8.02
CA PHE A 164 -15.90 -15.85 -6.67
C PHE A 164 -14.88 -16.82 -6.06
N LYS A 165 -15.12 -18.14 -6.14
CA LYS A 165 -14.24 -19.16 -5.57
C LYS A 165 -12.85 -19.11 -6.20
N ILE A 166 -12.80 -18.96 -7.53
CA ILE A 166 -11.53 -18.86 -8.27
C ILE A 166 -10.81 -17.55 -7.92
N SER A 167 -11.54 -16.44 -7.88
CA SER A 167 -10.99 -15.13 -7.51
C SER A 167 -10.38 -15.12 -6.11
N LEU A 168 -11.07 -15.71 -5.13
CA LEU A 168 -10.60 -15.81 -3.75
C LEU A 168 -9.36 -16.71 -3.62
N LEU A 169 -9.36 -17.86 -4.30
CA LEU A 169 -8.19 -18.76 -4.31
C LEU A 169 -6.96 -18.12 -4.97
N ASN A 170 -7.16 -17.39 -6.07
CA ASN A 170 -6.08 -16.66 -6.73
C ASN A 170 -5.55 -15.55 -5.82
N LEU A 171 -6.43 -14.80 -5.15
CA LEU A 171 -6.04 -13.77 -4.18
C LEU A 171 -5.21 -14.35 -3.05
N ALA A 172 -5.63 -15.47 -2.45
CA ALA A 172 -4.89 -16.14 -1.38
C ALA A 172 -3.48 -16.55 -1.84
N LYS A 173 -3.35 -17.13 -3.04
CA LYS A 173 -2.05 -17.49 -3.62
C LYS A 173 -1.15 -16.26 -3.82
N ILE A 174 -1.70 -15.20 -4.41
CA ILE A 174 -0.98 -13.94 -4.62
C ILE A 174 -0.50 -13.36 -3.29
N TYR A 175 -1.39 -13.34 -2.30
CA TYR A 175 -1.09 -12.76 -1.01
C TYR A 175 0.01 -13.54 -0.28
N LEU A 176 -0.09 -14.86 -0.21
CA LEU A 176 0.87 -15.71 0.50
C LEU A 176 2.24 -15.76 -0.19
N PHE A 177 2.27 -15.86 -1.52
CA PHE A 177 3.51 -16.11 -2.26
C PHE A 177 4.16 -14.86 -2.85
N ILE A 178 3.47 -13.71 -2.86
CA ILE A 178 4.01 -12.46 -3.42
C ILE A 178 3.88 -11.33 -2.41
N SER A 179 2.67 -11.01 -1.94
CA SER A 179 2.48 -9.82 -1.09
C SER A 179 3.17 -9.94 0.28
N ILE A 180 3.01 -11.07 1.00
CA ILE A 180 3.67 -11.27 2.30
C ILE A 180 5.20 -11.20 2.17
N PRO A 181 5.86 -11.94 1.24
CA PRO A 181 7.30 -11.82 1.05
C PRO A 181 7.76 -10.39 0.79
N LEU A 182 7.05 -9.64 -0.05
CA LEU A 182 7.38 -8.23 -0.33
C LEU A 182 7.24 -7.34 0.91
N VAL A 183 6.20 -7.53 1.74
CA VAL A 183 6.05 -6.77 3.00
C VAL A 183 7.18 -7.10 3.98
N ILE A 184 7.56 -8.37 4.09
CA ILE A 184 8.67 -8.76 4.97
C ILE A 184 9.94 -8.04 4.50
N LEU A 185 10.26 -8.07 3.21
CA LEU A 185 11.40 -7.34 2.66
C LEU A 185 11.29 -5.83 2.90
N ALA A 186 10.10 -5.25 2.76
CA ALA A 186 9.86 -3.84 3.04
C ALA A 186 10.11 -3.48 4.51
N ALA A 187 9.74 -4.35 5.45
CA ALA A 187 9.97 -4.14 6.88
C ALA A 187 11.46 -4.16 7.24
N PHE A 188 12.24 -5.04 6.59
CA PHE A 188 13.71 -5.03 6.71
C PHE A 188 14.31 -3.79 6.06
N ALA A 189 13.82 -3.38 4.89
CA ALA A 189 14.29 -2.17 4.23
C ALA A 189 14.10 -0.93 5.11
N GLU A 190 12.94 -0.79 5.74
CA GLU A 190 12.63 0.32 6.63
C GLU A 190 13.44 0.32 7.94
N THR A 191 13.80 -0.86 8.43
CA THR A 191 14.50 -0.96 9.72
C THR A 191 16.01 -0.88 9.58
N TYR A 192 16.58 -1.40 8.50
CA TYR A 192 18.03 -1.51 8.35
C TYR A 192 18.58 -0.74 7.16
N ILE A 193 17.90 -0.78 6.01
CA ILE A 193 18.39 -0.11 4.79
C ILE A 193 18.18 1.40 4.90
N ALA A 194 17.03 1.85 5.41
CA ALA A 194 16.75 3.26 5.62
C ALA A 194 17.77 3.89 6.60
N ASP A 195 17.99 3.25 7.75
CA ASP A 195 18.98 3.69 8.74
C ASP A 195 20.41 3.71 8.16
N PHE A 196 20.80 2.67 7.41
CA PHE A 196 22.09 2.62 6.74
C PHE A 196 22.29 3.75 5.72
N LEU A 197 21.29 3.99 4.87
CA LEU A 197 21.34 5.06 3.86
C LEU A 197 21.35 6.45 4.51
N SER A 198 20.57 6.65 5.57
CA SER A 198 20.56 7.91 6.31
C SER A 198 21.91 8.20 6.96
N ASN A 199 22.56 7.18 7.56
CA ASN A 199 23.90 7.33 8.15
C ASN A 199 25.01 7.53 7.11
N LEU A 200 24.85 7.01 5.89
CA LEU A 200 25.83 7.20 4.82
C LEU A 200 25.80 8.63 4.26
N MET A 201 24.63 9.27 4.32
CA MET A 201 24.37 10.59 3.73
C MET A 201 24.47 11.74 4.74
N ASN A 202 24.68 11.47 6.03
CA ASN A 202 24.92 12.46 7.08
C ASN A 202 26.39 12.44 7.51
#